data_AF-A0A165AZR9-F1
#
_entry.id   AF-A0A165AZR9-F1
#
_cell.length_a   1.000
_cell.length_b   1.000
_cell.length_c   1.000
_cell.angle_alpha   90.00
_cell.angle_beta   90.00
_cell.angle_gamma   90.00
#
_symmetry.space_group_name_H-M   'P 1'
#
loop_
_entity.id
_entity.type
_entity.pdbx_description
1 polymer ?
#
loop_
_entity_poly.entity_id
_entity_poly.type
_entity_poly.pdbx_seq_one_letter_code
_entity_poly.pdbx_strand_id
1 'polypeptide(L)'
;MRENEFLPRRRSAPDDTWELHVQSEAFDREGAAYASGPSSEDSDSDHYSSSVSSLQSSPYDVSHLEAHLYYFGIRGPRCLGPKLIFRTSKDIFTAPSGPEQDARRMEHLPVYEHEHDKLGKNNLWDTIRSKIVELLGERDIQLSSVDLARFRWVEDVEEDVDAEEDEEDGEKDDDGKAEDVEDEDFEVPPYGKLVTTPITIWVGVLPGSLTGEVAYHSSKDILALLKEHGITDIEVAYRESVARGSAGPELFAPVLDLDPLKAVIDPVTNALGLPIAGLKTLKSQGTMGFYFKVGDELYAVTARHVLFPEEEGNNEYRYITSQPKKQVVLMGTRAFTNFLESIKGHIGTMNNTADVLEKRVTLHRTRAEGGGPDAEQAARDLDETQGQLIKTREAIAELKKFFVKVKKEWSTTKDRIIGHVVWAPPISVATPPHSYTQDVCVVKLDKKKFSKNFKGNVLDLGPEIEAGKFVSLMYPRVDVPSEFNYPADRLLKLRGILSAEEIGKPNGKDRKGNPVRYVIKRGLTTLTTIGRLSGFESHVRRYFGVGTRNSVEGAVFPYDNDSGPFSRGGDSGSGIVTGDGKFVLILTGGTGPTDSPDITFGTPVHWLWDVIKAAFPGAVLYWDDGN
;
A
#
# COMPACT_ATOMS: atom_id res chain seq x y z
N MET A 1 -33.91 23.88 -30.41
CA MET A 1 -33.78 25.19 -29.75
C MET A 1 -33.60 25.00 -28.26
N ARG A 2 -32.34 24.95 -27.80
CA ARG A 2 -31.84 25.62 -26.61
C ARG A 2 -30.32 25.49 -26.59
N GLU A 3 -29.68 26.57 -26.18
CA GLU A 3 -28.31 26.99 -26.49
C GLU A 3 -27.21 26.10 -25.89
N ASN A 4 -26.16 25.92 -26.69
CA ASN A 4 -24.82 25.57 -26.25
C ASN A 4 -24.16 26.80 -25.63
N GLU A 5 -23.91 26.81 -24.32
CA GLU A 5 -23.01 27.78 -23.70
C GLU A 5 -21.55 27.36 -23.90
N PHE A 6 -20.90 28.08 -24.80
CA PHE A 6 -19.45 28.14 -24.96
C PHE A 6 -18.80 28.64 -23.66
N LEU A 7 -17.90 27.84 -23.07
CA LEU A 7 -16.89 28.36 -22.15
C LEU A 7 -15.89 29.23 -22.93
N PRO A 8 -15.59 30.46 -22.49
CA PRO A 8 -14.69 31.34 -23.22
C PRO A 8 -13.25 30.83 -23.13
N ARG A 9 -12.58 30.76 -24.29
CA ARG A 9 -11.11 30.68 -24.39
C ARG A 9 -10.51 31.77 -23.51
N ARG A 10 -9.72 31.39 -22.50
CA ARG A 10 -8.87 32.33 -21.77
C ARG A 10 -7.97 33.01 -22.80
N ARG A 11 -8.14 34.33 -22.94
CA ARG A 11 -7.14 35.19 -23.57
C ARG A 11 -5.89 35.12 -22.68
N SER A 12 -4.76 34.76 -23.27
CA SER A 12 -3.44 34.92 -22.66
C SER A 12 -3.26 36.38 -22.26
N ALA A 13 -2.93 36.60 -20.98
CA ALA A 13 -2.34 37.87 -20.59
C ALA A 13 -0.92 37.92 -21.17
N PRO A 14 -0.45 39.06 -21.70
CA PRO A 14 0.95 39.22 -22.04
C PRO A 14 1.76 39.30 -20.74
N ASP A 15 2.91 38.61 -20.70
CA ASP A 15 3.85 38.47 -19.57
C ASP A 15 3.65 37.31 -18.56
N ASP A 16 3.29 36.10 -18.99
CA ASP A 16 3.58 34.88 -18.20
C ASP A 16 4.94 34.30 -18.60
N THR A 17 6.05 34.86 -18.10
CA THR A 17 7.40 34.29 -18.31
C THR A 17 7.67 33.17 -17.30
N TRP A 18 8.56 32.21 -17.65
CA TRP A 18 9.02 31.20 -16.68
C TRP A 18 9.60 31.84 -15.41
N GLU A 19 10.16 33.05 -15.50
CA GLU A 19 10.64 33.81 -14.34
C GLU A 19 9.51 34.12 -13.34
N LEU A 20 8.36 34.60 -13.82
CA LEU A 20 7.19 34.88 -12.99
C LEU A 20 6.54 33.60 -12.47
N HIS A 21 6.52 32.54 -13.28
CA HIS A 21 5.97 31.25 -12.86
C HIS A 21 6.81 30.60 -11.75
N VAL A 22 8.14 30.56 -11.91
CA VAL A 22 9.07 29.94 -10.94
C VAL A 22 9.17 30.76 -9.65
N GLN A 23 8.84 32.06 -9.68
CA GLN A 23 8.72 32.91 -8.49
C GLN A 23 7.32 32.85 -7.83
N SER A 24 6.38 32.04 -8.34
CA SER A 24 5.02 31.97 -7.83
C SER A 24 4.88 31.02 -6.63
N GLU A 25 3.96 31.34 -5.71
CA GLU A 25 3.58 30.42 -4.61
C GLU A 25 3.01 29.06 -5.11
N ALA A 26 2.58 29.00 -6.38
CA ALA A 26 2.13 27.75 -7.00
C ALA A 26 3.33 26.84 -7.31
N PHE A 27 4.42 27.42 -7.79
CA PHE A 27 5.68 26.73 -8.06
C PHE A 27 6.39 26.29 -6.77
N ASP A 28 6.42 27.15 -5.75
CA ASP A 28 6.98 26.79 -4.44
C ASP A 28 6.21 25.64 -3.78
N ARG A 29 4.87 25.59 -3.94
CA ARG A 29 4.06 24.45 -3.49
C ARG A 29 4.37 23.17 -4.24
N GLU A 30 4.66 23.26 -5.53
CA GLU A 30 5.10 22.13 -6.33
C GLU A 30 6.49 21.66 -5.87
N GLY A 31 7.47 22.56 -5.71
CA GLY A 31 8.80 22.23 -5.19
C GLY A 31 8.82 21.66 -3.76
N ALA A 32 8.08 22.26 -2.82
CA ALA A 32 8.05 21.89 -1.40
C ALA A 32 7.34 20.55 -1.13
N ALA A 33 6.31 20.21 -1.91
CA ALA A 33 5.61 18.94 -1.82
C ALA A 33 6.52 17.73 -2.15
N TYR A 34 7.64 17.96 -2.84
CA TYR A 34 8.58 16.91 -3.24
C TYR A 34 9.87 16.87 -2.40
N ALA A 35 10.24 17.96 -1.72
CA ALA A 35 11.42 18.03 -0.85
C ALA A 35 11.17 17.53 0.59
N SER A 36 9.96 17.70 1.13
CA SER A 36 9.66 17.36 2.52
C SER A 36 9.04 15.94 2.69
N GLY A 37 9.79 15.03 3.33
CA GLY A 37 9.21 13.92 4.08
C GLY A 37 8.67 14.42 5.43
N PRO A 38 7.76 13.69 6.11
CA PRO A 38 7.06 14.23 7.27
C PRO A 38 8.03 14.44 8.44
N SER A 39 8.30 15.70 8.78
CA SER A 39 8.92 16.06 10.06
C SER A 39 7.84 16.17 11.12
N SER A 40 8.16 15.65 12.30
CA SER A 40 7.45 15.79 13.57
C SER A 40 7.25 17.25 13.97
N GLU A 41 6.15 17.52 14.67
CA GLU A 41 5.72 18.80 15.21
C GLU A 41 6.65 19.37 16.31
N ASP A 42 6.43 20.67 16.56
CA ASP A 42 6.81 21.50 17.72
C ASP A 42 8.10 22.34 17.65
N SER A 43 7.93 23.59 17.19
CA SER A 43 8.33 24.77 17.97
C SER A 43 7.55 26.00 17.47
N ASP A 44 6.69 26.55 18.32
CA ASP A 44 6.14 27.91 18.16
C ASP A 44 7.28 28.95 18.21
N SER A 45 7.33 29.84 17.23
CA SER A 45 7.72 31.26 17.43
C SER A 45 7.45 32.11 16.17
N ASP A 46 6.43 32.96 16.29
CA ASP A 46 6.31 34.36 15.85
C ASP A 46 6.75 34.83 14.45
N HIS A 47 5.76 35.43 13.77
CA HIS A 47 5.84 36.61 12.91
C HIS A 47 7.20 36.96 12.29
N TYR A 48 7.41 36.59 11.03
CA TYR A 48 8.30 37.34 10.14
C TYR A 48 7.49 38.18 9.14
N SER A 49 7.35 39.45 9.53
CA SER A 49 7.06 40.57 8.66
C SER A 49 8.09 40.62 7.52
N SER A 50 7.62 40.95 6.31
CA SER A 50 8.44 41.17 5.13
C SER A 50 9.41 42.33 5.35
N SER A 51 10.64 42.02 5.75
CA SER A 51 11.77 42.92 5.57
C SER A 51 12.73 42.28 4.57
N VAL A 52 12.68 42.78 3.34
CA VAL A 52 13.64 42.51 2.27
C VAL A 52 15.01 42.99 2.75
N SER A 53 15.76 42.11 3.41
CA SER A 53 17.21 42.24 3.54
C SER A 53 17.80 41.49 2.36
N SER A 54 18.38 42.23 1.42
CA SER A 54 19.13 41.69 0.30
C SER A 54 20.35 40.92 0.83
N LEU A 55 20.15 39.64 1.16
CA LEU A 55 21.25 38.68 1.22
C LEU A 55 21.87 38.68 -0.17
N GLN A 56 23.09 39.21 -0.30
CA GLN A 56 23.85 39.11 -1.53
C GLN A 56 23.95 37.61 -1.87
N SER A 57 23.41 37.21 -3.02
CA SER A 57 23.60 35.84 -3.50
C SER A 57 25.09 35.59 -3.63
N SER A 58 25.53 34.39 -3.25
CA SER A 58 26.92 34.01 -3.45
C SER A 58 27.21 34.02 -4.96
N PRO A 59 28.43 34.40 -5.41
CA PRO A 59 28.79 34.31 -6.83
C PRO A 59 28.77 32.87 -7.37
N TYR A 60 28.61 31.87 -6.50
CA TYR A 60 28.56 30.45 -6.82
C TYR A 60 27.13 29.89 -6.84
N ASP A 61 26.12 30.67 -6.47
CA ASP A 61 24.74 30.24 -6.57
C ASP A 61 24.31 30.23 -8.04
N VAL A 62 23.66 29.14 -8.46
CA VAL A 62 23.03 29.06 -9.78
C VAL A 62 21.80 29.96 -9.85
N SER A 63 21.41 30.39 -11.05
CA SER A 63 20.20 31.19 -11.21
C SER A 63 18.96 30.43 -10.72
N HIS A 64 17.92 31.16 -10.30
CA HIS A 64 16.70 30.53 -9.79
C HIS A 64 16.03 29.58 -10.81
N LEU A 65 16.06 29.95 -12.09
CA LEU A 65 15.56 29.11 -13.19
C LEU A 65 16.42 27.86 -13.38
N GLU A 66 17.74 28.02 -13.42
CA GLU A 66 18.66 26.90 -13.56
C GLU A 66 18.54 25.91 -12.40
N ALA A 67 18.42 26.42 -11.17
CA ALA A 67 18.25 25.59 -9.98
C ALA A 67 17.11 24.58 -10.13
N HIS A 68 16.00 24.95 -10.78
CA HIS A 68 14.82 24.08 -10.87
C HIS A 68 14.65 23.38 -12.22
N LEU A 69 15.21 23.94 -13.29
CA LEU A 69 15.00 23.45 -14.66
C LEU A 69 16.21 22.71 -15.24
N TYR A 70 17.39 22.77 -14.62
CA TYR A 70 18.59 22.10 -15.15
C TYR A 70 18.40 20.60 -15.37
N TYR A 71 17.71 19.93 -14.44
CA TYR A 71 17.44 18.49 -14.48
C TYR A 71 16.03 18.12 -14.99
N PHE A 72 15.38 19.05 -15.71
CA PHE A 72 14.03 18.84 -16.23
C PHE A 72 13.95 17.58 -17.11
N GLY A 73 12.91 16.76 -16.93
CA GLY A 73 12.66 15.57 -17.76
C GLY A 73 13.25 14.26 -17.25
N ILE A 74 14.17 14.27 -16.28
CA ILE A 74 14.82 13.05 -15.76
C ILE A 74 13.81 12.09 -15.11
N ARG A 75 12.72 12.61 -14.56
CA ARG A 75 11.68 11.82 -13.88
C ARG A 75 10.51 11.42 -14.78
N GLY A 76 10.59 11.71 -16.09
CA GLY A 76 9.54 11.47 -17.06
C GLY A 76 9.13 12.74 -17.81
N PRO A 77 8.25 12.61 -18.83
CA PRO A 77 7.81 13.75 -19.63
C PRO A 77 7.19 14.84 -18.76
N ARG A 78 7.60 16.11 -18.98
CA ARG A 78 7.08 17.29 -18.29
C ARG A 78 7.22 17.28 -16.75
N CYS A 79 8.19 16.54 -16.21
CA CYS A 79 8.46 16.49 -14.77
C CYS A 79 9.68 17.33 -14.39
N LEU A 80 9.56 18.13 -13.32
CA LEU A 80 10.71 18.80 -12.70
C LEU A 80 11.74 17.79 -12.19
N GLY A 81 13.01 18.15 -12.36
CA GLY A 81 14.14 17.41 -11.79
C GLY A 81 14.35 17.73 -10.30
N PRO A 82 15.34 17.09 -9.64
CA PRO A 82 15.83 17.57 -8.35
C PRO A 82 16.41 18.99 -8.49
N LYS A 83 16.31 19.80 -7.43
CA LYS A 83 16.85 21.16 -7.41
C LYS A 83 18.38 21.11 -7.45
N LEU A 84 18.98 21.74 -8.46
CA LEU A 84 20.42 21.95 -8.58
C LEU A 84 20.87 23.04 -7.59
N ILE A 85 21.96 22.78 -6.89
CA ILE A 85 22.60 23.72 -5.96
C ILE A 85 23.85 24.32 -6.61
N PHE A 86 24.69 23.47 -7.19
CA PHE A 86 25.97 23.85 -7.77
C PHE A 86 26.45 22.78 -8.77
N ARG A 87 27.17 23.17 -9.82
CA ARG A 87 27.83 22.25 -10.76
C ARG A 87 29.16 22.82 -11.25
N THR A 88 30.12 21.95 -11.53
CA THR A 88 31.39 22.31 -12.19
C THR A 88 31.35 22.20 -13.71
N SER A 89 30.22 21.74 -14.26
CA SER A 89 30.06 21.52 -15.70
C SER A 89 30.20 22.82 -16.48
N LYS A 90 30.77 22.74 -17.69
CA LYS A 90 30.89 23.87 -18.62
C LYS A 90 29.67 24.06 -19.52
N ASP A 91 28.69 23.18 -19.39
CA ASP A 91 27.40 23.29 -20.05
C ASP A 91 26.76 24.68 -19.81
N ILE A 92 26.18 25.27 -20.85
CA ILE A 92 25.52 26.57 -20.76
C ILE A 92 24.02 26.29 -20.60
N PHE A 93 23.46 26.65 -19.46
CA PHE A 93 22.02 26.56 -19.25
C PHE A 93 21.35 27.72 -20.00
N THR A 94 20.60 27.39 -21.05
CA THR A 94 19.74 28.35 -21.76
C THR A 94 18.35 28.29 -21.14
N ALA A 95 17.90 29.39 -20.56
CA ALA A 95 16.55 29.50 -20.03
C ALA A 95 15.54 29.48 -21.20
N PRO A 96 14.40 28.78 -21.06
CA PRO A 96 13.33 28.83 -22.07
C PRO A 96 12.78 30.26 -22.19
N SER A 97 12.64 30.75 -23.42
CA SER A 97 12.31 32.15 -23.73
C SER A 97 10.83 32.50 -23.49
N GLY A 98 9.98 31.50 -23.19
CA GLY A 98 8.56 31.70 -22.92
C GLY A 98 7.85 30.44 -22.38
N PRO A 99 6.60 30.57 -21.92
CA PRO A 99 5.83 29.49 -21.29
C PRO A 99 5.40 28.40 -22.27
N GLU A 100 5.44 28.67 -23.58
CA GLU A 100 5.14 27.73 -24.66
C GLU A 100 6.38 26.97 -25.17
N GLN A 101 7.58 27.35 -24.73
CA GLN A 101 8.82 26.66 -25.09
C GLN A 101 9.17 25.63 -24.02
N ASP A 102 9.21 24.35 -24.40
CA ASP A 102 9.58 23.26 -23.49
C ASP A 102 11.02 23.46 -23.00
N ALA A 103 11.24 23.37 -21.68
CA ALA A 103 12.57 23.35 -21.12
C ALA A 103 13.36 22.15 -21.67
N ARG A 104 14.67 22.33 -21.89
CA ARG A 104 15.59 21.27 -22.33
C ARG A 104 15.34 19.99 -21.54
N ARG A 105 14.98 18.93 -22.26
CA ARG A 105 14.68 17.62 -21.64
C ARG A 105 15.96 16.82 -21.45
N MET A 106 16.30 16.55 -20.20
CA MET A 106 17.47 15.78 -19.82
C MET A 106 17.11 14.34 -19.50
N GLU A 107 17.96 13.41 -19.95
CA GLU A 107 17.94 12.00 -19.63
C GLU A 107 19.08 11.64 -18.67
N HIS A 108 18.79 10.79 -17.70
CA HIS A 108 19.77 10.27 -16.76
C HIS A 108 20.23 8.87 -17.20
N LEU A 109 21.53 8.70 -17.39
CA LEU A 109 22.17 7.48 -17.87
C LEU A 109 23.01 6.82 -16.76
N PRO A 110 23.00 5.48 -16.66
CA PRO A 110 23.91 4.76 -15.78
C PRO A 110 25.36 4.86 -16.27
N VAL A 111 26.31 4.74 -15.35
CA VAL A 111 27.75 4.67 -15.64
C VAL A 111 28.23 3.24 -15.34
N TYR A 112 28.79 2.55 -16.33
CA TYR A 112 29.30 1.18 -16.15
C TYR A 112 30.82 1.15 -15.94
N GLU A 113 31.32 0.10 -15.29
CA GLU A 113 32.76 -0.03 -14.94
C GLU A 113 33.71 0.09 -16.13
N HIS A 114 33.29 -0.38 -17.32
CA HIS A 114 34.10 -0.35 -18.54
C HIS A 114 34.11 1.02 -19.24
N GLU A 115 33.27 1.97 -18.81
CA GLU A 115 33.15 3.28 -19.45
C GLU A 115 34.19 4.31 -18.97
N HIS A 116 34.96 3.99 -17.92
CA HIS A 116 36.06 4.81 -17.46
C HIS A 116 37.29 3.97 -17.18
N ASP A 117 38.40 4.30 -17.86
CA ASP A 117 39.65 3.51 -17.89
C ASP A 117 40.32 3.25 -16.52
N LYS A 118 39.89 3.93 -15.45
CA LYS A 118 40.49 3.91 -14.12
C LYS A 118 39.48 3.58 -13.03
N LEU A 119 38.34 4.27 -12.97
CA LEU A 119 37.39 4.16 -11.86
C LEU A 119 36.85 2.75 -11.66
N GLY A 120 36.63 1.99 -12.74
CA GLY A 120 36.16 0.60 -12.67
C GLY A 120 37.24 -0.42 -12.32
N LYS A 121 38.51 -0.02 -12.16
CA LYS A 121 39.62 -0.94 -11.87
C LYS A 121 39.97 -0.94 -10.38
N ASN A 122 40.33 -2.11 -9.84
CA ASN A 122 40.88 -2.29 -8.49
C ASN A 122 40.03 -1.66 -7.36
N ASN A 123 38.71 -1.60 -7.50
CA ASN A 123 37.80 -0.94 -6.55
C ASN A 123 38.18 0.53 -6.26
N LEU A 124 38.77 1.22 -7.24
CA LEU A 124 39.22 2.60 -7.09
C LEU A 124 38.05 3.53 -6.79
N TRP A 125 36.90 3.34 -7.46
CA TRP A 125 35.69 4.11 -7.15
C TRP A 125 35.23 3.94 -5.69
N ASP A 126 35.23 2.74 -5.12
CA ASP A 126 34.84 2.53 -3.72
C ASP A 126 35.76 3.29 -2.74
N THR A 127 37.06 3.32 -3.04
CA THR A 127 38.06 4.05 -2.26
C THR A 127 37.85 5.55 -2.37
N ILE A 128 37.67 6.07 -3.59
CA ILE A 128 37.41 7.49 -3.85
C ILE A 128 36.09 7.92 -3.22
N ARG A 129 35.01 7.15 -3.41
CA ARG A 129 33.69 7.42 -2.82
C ARG A 129 33.78 7.55 -1.31
N SER A 130 34.51 6.67 -0.64
CA SER A 130 34.68 6.71 0.82
C SER A 130 35.40 7.98 1.27
N LYS A 131 36.49 8.35 0.60
CA LYS A 131 37.21 9.61 0.86
C LYS A 131 36.38 10.85 0.56
N ILE A 132 35.54 10.83 -0.48
CA ILE A 132 34.60 11.91 -0.77
C ILE A 132 33.62 12.08 0.38
N VAL A 133 33.06 10.99 0.91
CA VAL A 133 32.16 11.05 2.07
C VAL A 133 32.87 11.65 3.29
N GLU A 134 34.14 11.31 3.53
CA GLU A 134 34.96 11.93 4.59
C GLU A 134 35.12 13.45 4.37
N LEU A 135 35.54 13.89 3.18
CA LEU A 135 35.69 15.31 2.83
C LEU A 135 34.39 16.10 2.99
N LEU A 136 33.26 15.50 2.61
CA LEU A 136 31.93 16.11 2.78
C LEU A 136 31.56 16.22 4.27
N GLY A 137 31.91 15.20 5.07
CA GLY A 137 31.71 15.21 6.53
C GLY A 137 32.56 16.25 7.25
N GLU A 138 33.82 16.45 6.83
CA GLU A 138 34.71 17.50 7.38
C GLU A 138 34.17 18.92 7.19
N ARG A 139 33.30 19.11 6.19
CA ARG A 139 32.62 20.38 5.88
C ARG A 139 31.20 20.47 6.46
N ASP A 140 30.79 19.52 7.30
CA ASP A 140 29.45 19.44 7.90
C ASP A 140 28.30 19.40 6.85
N ILE A 141 28.57 18.80 5.69
CA ILE A 141 27.57 18.68 4.62
C ILE A 141 26.62 17.52 4.93
N GLN A 142 25.32 17.82 5.04
CA GLN A 142 24.27 16.82 5.28
C GLN A 142 23.95 16.00 4.02
N LEU A 143 24.84 15.05 3.75
CA LEU A 143 24.80 14.15 2.59
C LEU A 143 23.60 13.19 2.62
N SER A 144 23.00 12.93 1.45
CA SER A 144 22.03 11.86 1.22
C SER A 144 22.51 10.77 0.25
N SER A 145 23.31 11.10 -0.77
CA SER A 145 23.90 10.11 -1.70
C SER A 145 25.14 10.64 -2.43
N VAL A 146 26.06 9.74 -2.85
CA VAL A 146 27.17 10.04 -3.77
C VAL A 146 27.10 9.05 -4.92
N ASP A 147 26.72 9.54 -6.10
CA ASP A 147 26.43 8.71 -7.27
C ASP A 147 27.38 9.04 -8.43
N LEU A 148 27.61 8.09 -9.33
CA LEU A 148 28.14 8.37 -10.67
C LEU A 148 26.97 8.44 -11.64
N ALA A 149 26.79 9.58 -12.27
CA ALA A 149 25.74 9.81 -13.25
C ALA A 149 26.33 10.31 -14.56
N ARG A 150 25.59 10.12 -15.65
CA ARG A 150 25.86 10.78 -16.93
C ARG A 150 24.53 11.31 -17.47
N PHE A 151 24.56 12.46 -18.12
CA PHE A 151 23.35 13.09 -18.63
C PHE A 151 23.40 13.24 -20.14
N ARG A 152 22.22 13.21 -20.76
CA ARG A 152 22.02 13.33 -22.21
C ARG A 152 20.87 14.28 -22.50
N TRP A 153 20.95 15.03 -23.60
CA TRP A 153 19.83 15.80 -24.16
C TRP A 153 20.06 16.07 -25.64
N VAL A 154 19.03 16.57 -26.32
CA VAL A 154 19.08 17.00 -27.72
C VAL A 154 19.32 18.51 -27.76
N GLU A 155 20.25 18.96 -28.60
CA GLU A 155 20.53 20.36 -28.91
C GLU A 155 19.65 20.78 -30.10
N ASP A 156 18.76 21.77 -29.86
CA ASP A 156 17.91 22.34 -30.91
C ASP A 156 18.78 23.18 -31.86
N VAL A 157 18.69 22.91 -33.16
CA VAL A 157 19.32 23.74 -34.19
C VAL A 157 18.23 24.70 -34.68
N GLU A 158 18.44 26.00 -34.51
CA GLU A 158 17.57 27.00 -35.15
C GLU A 158 17.71 26.84 -36.68
N GLU A 159 16.68 26.32 -37.34
CA GLU A 159 16.59 26.37 -38.80
C GLU A 159 16.11 27.77 -39.21
N ASP A 160 17.00 28.54 -39.82
CA ASP A 160 16.65 29.68 -40.67
C ASP A 160 15.80 29.15 -41.83
N VAL A 161 14.47 29.17 -41.70
CA VAL A 161 13.56 28.81 -42.78
C VAL A 161 13.35 30.02 -43.70
N ASP A 162 14.38 30.38 -44.47
CA ASP A 162 14.18 31.03 -45.76
C ASP A 162 13.96 29.91 -46.78
N ALA A 163 12.71 29.46 -46.92
CA ALA A 163 12.31 28.61 -48.04
C ALA A 163 10.92 29.03 -48.52
N GLU A 164 10.91 29.42 -49.78
CA GLU A 164 9.88 30.16 -50.48
C GLU A 164 8.52 29.44 -50.55
N GLU A 165 7.45 30.23 -50.53
CA GLU A 165 6.11 29.83 -50.93
C GLU A 165 6.13 29.44 -52.41
N ASP A 166 5.99 28.15 -52.73
CA ASP A 166 5.55 27.71 -54.04
C ASP A 166 4.22 26.93 -53.88
N GLU A 167 3.14 27.60 -54.28
CA GLU A 167 1.86 26.98 -54.62
C GLU A 167 2.03 26.06 -55.83
N GLU A 168 1.52 24.83 -55.78
CA GLU A 168 0.87 24.26 -56.97
C GLU A 168 -0.15 23.16 -56.61
N ASP A 169 -1.32 23.33 -57.21
CA ASP A 169 -2.53 22.52 -57.12
C ASP A 169 -2.37 21.11 -57.72
N GLY A 170 -3.09 20.13 -57.15
CA GLY A 170 -3.16 18.78 -57.70
C GLY A 170 -4.29 17.93 -57.12
N GLU A 171 -5.47 18.05 -57.70
CA GLU A 171 -6.70 17.32 -57.40
C GLU A 171 -6.66 15.87 -57.95
N LYS A 172 -7.19 14.89 -57.17
CA LYS A 172 -8.05 13.74 -57.56
C LYS A 172 -7.68 12.32 -57.09
N ASP A 173 -8.69 11.77 -56.40
CA ASP A 173 -9.39 10.48 -56.58
C ASP A 173 -8.68 9.12 -56.36
N ASP A 174 -9.34 8.37 -55.47
CA ASP A 174 -9.80 6.98 -55.64
C ASP A 174 -9.06 5.81 -54.96
N ASP A 175 -9.86 5.11 -54.13
CA ASP A 175 -9.96 3.67 -53.92
C ASP A 175 -8.78 2.84 -53.38
N GLY A 176 -8.91 2.54 -52.07
CA GLY A 176 -9.16 1.17 -51.63
C GLY A 176 -8.01 0.17 -51.67
N LYS A 177 -7.41 -0.09 -50.50
CA LYS A 177 -7.14 -1.43 -49.91
C LYS A 177 -6.44 -1.28 -48.55
N ALA A 178 -7.13 -1.68 -47.50
CA ALA A 178 -6.50 -1.92 -46.20
C ALA A 178 -5.98 -3.36 -46.20
N GLU A 179 -4.67 -3.52 -46.41
CA GLU A 179 -3.93 -4.72 -46.01
C GLU A 179 -3.04 -4.35 -44.83
N ASP A 180 -3.06 -5.22 -43.82
CA ASP A 180 -2.36 -5.10 -42.55
C ASP A 180 -0.85 -4.91 -42.75
N VAL A 181 -0.30 -3.82 -42.20
CA VAL A 181 1.15 -3.67 -41.99
C VAL A 181 1.37 -3.55 -40.49
N GLU A 182 2.23 -4.44 -40.01
CA GLU A 182 2.66 -4.61 -38.64
C GLU A 182 3.15 -3.27 -38.05
N ASP A 183 2.75 -2.98 -36.81
CA ASP A 183 3.29 -1.87 -36.01
C ASP A 183 4.79 -2.13 -35.74
N GLU A 184 5.64 -1.87 -36.73
CA GLU A 184 7.06 -1.61 -36.49
C GLU A 184 7.14 -0.23 -35.83
N ASP A 185 7.60 -0.21 -34.58
CA ASP A 185 7.98 1.00 -33.85
C ASP A 185 8.94 1.82 -34.72
N PHE A 186 8.40 2.80 -35.46
CA PHE A 186 9.19 3.81 -36.13
C PHE A 186 9.82 4.68 -35.04
N GLU A 187 11.01 4.29 -34.58
CA GLU A 187 11.92 5.21 -33.87
C GLU A 187 12.27 6.33 -34.85
N VAL A 188 11.46 7.38 -34.86
CA VAL A 188 11.83 8.65 -35.47
C VAL A 188 13.06 9.14 -34.71
N PRO A 189 14.25 9.22 -35.34
CA PRO A 189 15.44 9.72 -34.66
C PRO A 189 15.13 11.15 -34.17
N PRO A 190 15.57 11.55 -32.96
CA PRO A 190 15.37 12.92 -32.54
C PRO A 190 16.04 13.85 -33.56
N TYR A 191 15.25 14.72 -34.18
CA TYR A 191 15.76 15.84 -34.97
C TYR A 191 16.56 16.73 -34.00
N GLY A 192 17.88 16.64 -34.06
CA GLY A 192 18.80 17.46 -33.27
C GLY A 192 20.07 16.72 -32.85
N LYS A 193 21.10 17.47 -32.48
CA LYS A 193 22.40 16.92 -32.11
C LYS A 193 22.39 16.43 -30.67
N LEU A 194 22.70 15.16 -30.47
CA LEU A 194 22.68 14.55 -29.15
C LEU A 194 23.93 14.93 -28.35
N VAL A 195 23.73 15.63 -27.23
CA VAL A 195 24.80 16.00 -26.30
C VAL A 195 24.82 15.02 -25.14
N THR A 196 26.01 14.60 -24.73
CA THR A 196 26.20 13.70 -23.58
C THR A 196 27.33 14.25 -22.71
N THR A 197 27.09 14.35 -21.41
CA THR A 197 28.06 14.92 -20.47
C THR A 197 29.23 13.96 -20.20
N PRO A 198 30.36 14.48 -19.70
CA PRO A 198 31.29 13.66 -18.93
C PRO A 198 30.60 12.96 -17.75
N ILE A 199 31.29 12.01 -17.13
CA ILE A 199 30.80 11.39 -15.89
C ILE A 199 30.73 12.48 -14.82
N THR A 200 29.63 12.52 -14.09
CA THR A 200 29.40 13.45 -12.99
C THR A 200 29.34 12.68 -11.67
N ILE A 201 30.15 13.09 -10.70
CA ILE A 201 29.91 12.76 -9.29
C ILE A 201 28.71 13.60 -8.85
N TRP A 202 27.58 12.94 -8.74
CA TRP A 202 26.30 13.56 -8.47
C TRP A 202 25.97 13.40 -6.99
N VAL A 203 26.23 14.46 -6.23
CA VAL A 203 26.07 14.49 -4.76
C VAL A 203 24.64 14.93 -4.41
N GLY A 204 23.97 14.10 -3.63
CA GLY A 204 22.67 14.40 -3.04
C GLY A 204 22.83 14.95 -1.63
N VAL A 205 22.14 16.04 -1.29
CA VAL A 205 22.16 16.64 0.06
C VAL A 205 20.75 16.96 0.53
N LEU A 206 20.54 17.06 1.84
CA LEU A 206 19.22 17.37 2.39
C LEU A 206 18.73 18.76 1.90
N PRO A 207 17.44 18.92 1.57
CA PRO A 207 16.91 20.19 1.10
C PRO A 207 17.20 21.34 2.06
N GLY A 208 17.61 22.49 1.53
CA GLY A 208 17.95 23.68 2.32
C GLY A 208 19.19 23.58 3.21
N SER A 209 19.96 22.49 3.15
CA SER A 209 21.11 22.27 4.05
C SER A 209 22.46 22.77 3.52
N LEU A 210 22.55 23.13 2.23
CA LEU A 210 23.83 23.47 1.57
C LEU A 210 23.70 24.72 0.69
N THR A 211 24.68 25.62 0.79
CA THR A 211 24.81 26.81 -0.06
C THR A 211 25.74 26.57 -1.26
N GLY A 212 25.61 27.37 -2.33
CA GLY A 212 26.47 27.26 -3.51
C GLY A 212 27.95 27.47 -3.20
N GLU A 213 28.28 28.35 -2.24
CA GLU A 213 29.66 28.60 -1.81
C GLU A 213 30.32 27.37 -1.17
N VAL A 214 29.63 26.71 -0.24
CA VAL A 214 30.14 25.50 0.42
C VAL A 214 30.26 24.37 -0.61
N ALA A 215 29.28 24.24 -1.50
CA ALA A 215 29.31 23.27 -2.60
C ALA A 215 30.50 23.51 -3.55
N TYR A 216 30.80 24.77 -3.89
CA TYR A 216 31.96 25.15 -4.70
C TYR A 216 33.27 24.75 -4.04
N HIS A 217 33.49 25.10 -2.77
CA HIS A 217 34.71 24.74 -2.06
C HIS A 217 34.86 23.23 -1.92
N SER A 218 33.78 22.54 -1.59
CA SER A 218 33.78 21.07 -1.52
C SER A 218 34.09 20.43 -2.87
N SER A 219 33.57 20.98 -3.98
CA SER A 219 33.89 20.47 -5.32
C SER A 219 35.38 20.55 -5.65
N LYS A 220 36.10 21.57 -5.15
CA LYS A 220 37.55 21.68 -5.33
C LYS A 220 38.30 20.57 -4.63
N ASP A 221 37.89 20.20 -3.42
CA ASP A 221 38.53 19.14 -2.65
C ASP A 221 38.31 17.78 -3.33
N ILE A 222 37.09 17.53 -3.81
CA ILE A 222 36.76 16.33 -4.59
C ILE A 222 37.58 16.28 -5.88
N LEU A 223 37.68 17.37 -6.64
CA LEU A 223 38.48 17.43 -7.86
C LEU A 223 39.99 17.28 -7.58
N ALA A 224 40.49 17.82 -6.46
CA ALA A 224 41.89 17.63 -6.05
C ALA A 224 42.17 16.16 -5.72
N LEU A 225 41.28 15.50 -4.98
CA LEU A 225 41.33 14.06 -4.71
C LEU A 225 41.34 13.24 -6.01
N LEU A 226 40.46 13.53 -6.96
CA LEU A 226 40.43 12.85 -8.26
C LEU A 226 41.74 13.02 -9.02
N LYS A 227 42.33 14.22 -8.97
CA LYS A 227 43.60 14.55 -9.62
C LYS A 227 44.78 13.77 -9.04
N GLU A 228 44.82 13.47 -7.74
CA GLU A 228 45.83 12.60 -7.12
C GLU A 228 45.83 11.18 -7.72
N HIS A 229 44.66 10.73 -8.16
CA HIS A 229 44.48 9.46 -8.86
C HIS A 229 44.59 9.60 -10.39
N GLY A 230 44.96 10.78 -10.89
CA GLY A 230 45.10 11.10 -12.30
C GLY A 230 43.78 11.07 -13.08
N ILE A 231 42.67 11.37 -12.41
CA ILE A 231 41.33 11.46 -13.00
C ILE A 231 40.99 12.94 -13.16
N THR A 232 40.65 13.37 -14.37
CA THR A 232 40.43 14.79 -14.70
C THR A 232 39.20 15.04 -15.57
N ASP A 233 38.58 13.98 -16.07
CA ASP A 233 37.46 13.95 -17.01
C ASP A 233 36.12 13.70 -16.30
N ILE A 234 35.99 14.22 -15.07
CA ILE A 234 34.82 14.07 -14.22
C ILE A 234 34.36 15.44 -13.72
N GLU A 235 33.05 15.62 -13.72
CA GLU A 235 32.38 16.80 -13.17
C GLU A 235 31.81 16.50 -11.78
N VAL A 236 31.55 17.54 -10.99
CA VAL A 236 30.88 17.43 -9.69
C VAL A 236 29.64 18.31 -9.70
N ALA A 237 28.51 17.76 -9.28
CA ALA A 237 27.27 18.52 -9.15
C ALA A 237 26.50 18.13 -7.89
N TYR A 238 25.85 19.11 -7.28
CA TYR A 238 25.08 18.99 -6.04
C TYR A 238 23.61 19.22 -6.30
N ARG A 239 22.76 18.38 -5.70
CA ARG A 239 21.31 18.48 -5.77
C ARG A 239 20.65 18.27 -4.43
N GLU A 240 19.47 18.82 -4.26
CA GLU A 240 18.60 18.45 -3.15
C GLU A 240 18.01 17.04 -3.37
N SER A 241 18.24 16.14 -2.41
CA SER A 241 17.65 14.81 -2.40
C SER A 241 17.60 14.20 -1.00
N VAL A 242 16.67 13.27 -0.79
CA VAL A 242 16.55 12.47 0.44
C VAL A 242 16.58 11.00 0.05
N ALA A 243 17.52 10.23 0.62
CA ALA A 243 17.55 8.78 0.46
C ALA A 243 16.39 8.15 1.24
N ARG A 244 15.55 7.37 0.55
CA ARG A 244 14.40 6.70 1.16
C ARG A 244 14.54 5.18 1.00
N GLY A 245 14.33 4.45 2.10
CA GLY A 245 14.22 3.00 2.03
C GLY A 245 12.95 2.58 1.28
N SER A 246 13.02 1.55 0.44
CA SER A 246 11.88 1.05 -0.34
C SER A 246 10.94 0.10 0.44
N ALA A 247 10.96 0.14 1.77
CA ALA A 247 10.06 -0.67 2.58
C ALA A 247 8.67 -0.03 2.60
N GLY A 248 7.66 -0.75 2.11
CA GLY A 248 6.28 -0.31 2.25
C GLY A 248 5.86 -0.22 3.73
N PRO A 249 4.77 0.50 4.05
CA PRO A 249 4.32 0.76 5.41
C PRO A 249 4.07 -0.52 6.23
N GLU A 250 4.29 -0.44 7.55
CA GLU A 250 4.02 -1.53 8.49
C GLU A 250 2.53 -1.70 8.77
N LEU A 251 2.09 -2.94 8.97
CA LEU A 251 0.72 -3.22 9.40
C LEU A 251 0.48 -2.67 10.81
N PHE A 252 -0.73 -2.19 11.04
CA PHE A 252 -1.14 -1.60 12.31
C PHE A 252 -1.33 -2.68 13.39
N ALA A 253 -1.33 -2.26 14.65
CA ALA A 253 -1.80 -3.11 15.74
C ALA A 253 -3.34 -3.15 15.73
N PRO A 254 -3.97 -4.27 16.10
CA PRO A 254 -5.38 -4.27 16.44
C PRO A 254 -5.66 -3.29 17.58
N VAL A 255 -6.87 -2.72 17.61
CA VAL A 255 -7.27 -1.69 18.58
C VAL A 255 -8.38 -2.21 19.49
N LEU A 256 -8.54 -1.57 20.65
CA LEU A 256 -9.57 -1.89 21.62
C LEU A 256 -10.93 -1.30 21.22
N ASP A 257 -12.00 -1.75 21.87
CA ASP A 257 -13.38 -1.31 21.59
C ASP A 257 -13.69 0.15 21.90
N LEU A 258 -12.80 0.86 22.60
CA LEU A 258 -12.94 2.29 22.85
C LEU A 258 -12.20 3.15 21.82
N ASP A 259 -11.38 2.54 20.97
CA ASP A 259 -10.60 3.26 19.97
C ASP A 259 -11.50 3.78 18.84
N PRO A 260 -11.35 5.04 18.41
CA PRO A 260 -12.06 5.60 17.26
C PRO A 260 -11.97 4.79 15.97
N LEU A 261 -10.88 4.06 15.74
CA LEU A 261 -10.60 3.34 14.51
C LEU A 261 -11.14 1.90 14.52
N LYS A 262 -11.75 1.44 15.63
CA LYS A 262 -12.21 0.05 15.80
C LYS A 262 -13.12 -0.46 14.70
N ALA A 263 -13.85 0.43 14.03
CA ALA A 263 -14.81 0.11 12.97
C ALA A 263 -14.14 -0.15 11.62
N VAL A 264 -12.89 0.26 11.44
CA VAL A 264 -12.25 0.32 10.12
C VAL A 264 -10.80 -0.18 10.11
N ILE A 265 -10.11 -0.30 11.23
CA ILE A 265 -8.66 -0.57 11.18
C ILE A 265 -8.32 -1.99 10.73
N ASP A 266 -9.19 -2.97 11.00
CA ASP A 266 -8.92 -4.41 10.89
C ASP A 266 -8.25 -4.85 9.58
N PRO A 267 -8.68 -4.40 8.38
CA PRO A 267 -8.10 -4.82 7.09
C PRO A 267 -6.62 -4.45 6.90
N VAL A 268 -6.06 -3.58 7.75
CA VAL A 268 -4.65 -3.17 7.73
C VAL A 268 -3.90 -3.52 9.02
N THR A 269 -4.46 -4.38 9.87
CA THR A 269 -3.78 -4.89 11.07
C THR A 269 -2.95 -6.14 10.77
N ASN A 270 -2.42 -6.80 11.80
CA ASN A 270 -1.79 -8.11 11.71
C ASN A 270 -2.65 -9.26 12.25
N ALA A 271 -3.91 -8.99 12.62
CA ALA A 271 -4.86 -10.04 12.99
C ALA A 271 -5.23 -10.88 11.76
N LEU A 272 -5.70 -12.11 12.01
CA LEU A 272 -6.17 -12.99 10.95
C LEU A 272 -7.43 -12.43 10.27
N GLY A 273 -7.65 -12.87 9.02
CA GLY A 273 -8.68 -12.28 8.17
C GLY A 273 -8.15 -11.24 7.19
N LEU A 274 -6.83 -11.14 7.00
CA LEU A 274 -6.26 -10.16 6.08
C LEU A 274 -6.74 -10.38 4.64
N PRO A 275 -7.34 -9.38 3.99
CA PRO A 275 -7.70 -9.46 2.59
C PRO A 275 -6.44 -9.44 1.72
N ILE A 276 -6.31 -10.38 0.79
CA ILE A 276 -5.12 -10.54 -0.04
C ILE A 276 -5.47 -10.77 -1.51
N ALA A 277 -4.50 -10.44 -2.38
CA ALA A 277 -4.52 -10.77 -3.80
C ALA A 277 -3.11 -11.03 -4.31
N GLY A 278 -2.99 -11.63 -5.49
CA GLY A 278 -1.72 -11.68 -6.22
C GLY A 278 -1.45 -10.35 -6.93
N LEU A 279 -0.18 -9.91 -6.99
CA LEU A 279 0.18 -8.64 -7.64
C LEU A 279 -0.24 -8.57 -9.12
N LYS A 280 -0.22 -9.72 -9.81
CA LYS A 280 -0.65 -9.84 -11.22
C LYS A 280 -2.14 -10.14 -11.37
N THR A 281 -2.84 -10.44 -10.28
CA THR A 281 -4.23 -10.91 -10.26
C THR A 281 -5.08 -10.10 -9.27
N LEU A 282 -4.90 -8.77 -9.26
CA LEU A 282 -5.52 -7.84 -8.30
C LEU A 282 -7.06 -7.85 -8.26
N LYS A 283 -7.71 -8.47 -9.25
CA LYS A 283 -9.15 -8.62 -9.34
C LYS A 283 -9.66 -9.86 -8.59
N SER A 284 -8.80 -10.85 -8.39
CA SER A 284 -9.08 -12.07 -7.63
C SER A 284 -8.58 -11.88 -6.21
N GLN A 285 -9.48 -12.02 -5.24
CA GLN A 285 -9.18 -11.74 -3.84
C GLN A 285 -9.62 -12.90 -2.96
N GLY A 286 -8.92 -13.05 -1.86
CA GLY A 286 -9.24 -13.98 -0.81
C GLY A 286 -8.81 -13.43 0.53
N THR A 287 -8.72 -14.32 1.50
CA THR A 287 -8.40 -14.01 2.87
C THR A 287 -7.22 -14.86 3.33
N MET A 288 -6.34 -14.27 4.13
CA MET A 288 -5.26 -14.97 4.80
C MET A 288 -5.82 -15.81 5.97
N GLY A 289 -5.43 -17.08 6.03
CA GLY A 289 -5.99 -18.06 6.96
C GLY A 289 -5.34 -18.08 8.33
N PHE A 290 -4.07 -18.50 8.38
CA PHE A 290 -3.28 -18.54 9.62
C PHE A 290 -1.79 -18.37 9.35
N TYR A 291 -1.04 -18.08 10.40
CA TYR A 291 0.41 -17.90 10.37
C TYR A 291 1.14 -19.10 10.95
N PHE A 292 2.36 -19.36 10.49
CA PHE A 292 3.28 -20.28 11.13
C PHE A 292 4.73 -19.80 10.99
N LYS A 293 5.64 -20.31 11.82
CA LYS A 293 7.08 -20.03 11.72
C LYS A 293 7.87 -21.26 11.32
N VAL A 294 8.98 -21.04 10.63
CA VAL A 294 10.06 -22.01 10.47
C VAL A 294 11.36 -21.29 10.85
N GLY A 295 11.93 -21.63 12.00
CA GLY A 295 12.96 -20.79 12.62
C GLY A 295 12.43 -19.37 12.89
N ASP A 296 13.16 -18.36 12.44
CA ASP A 296 12.80 -16.94 12.61
C ASP A 296 11.92 -16.37 11.48
N GLU A 297 11.63 -17.18 10.46
CA GLU A 297 10.89 -16.77 9.28
C GLU A 297 9.39 -16.97 9.47
N LEU A 298 8.61 -15.95 9.09
CA LEU A 298 7.16 -15.94 9.23
C LEU A 298 6.48 -16.30 7.90
N TYR A 299 5.54 -17.23 7.97
CA TYR A 299 4.75 -17.72 6.86
C TYR A 299 3.26 -17.58 7.15
N ALA A 300 2.47 -17.60 6.09
CA ALA A 300 1.03 -17.58 6.16
C ALA A 300 0.42 -18.57 5.17
N VAL A 301 -0.80 -19.03 5.47
CA VAL A 301 -1.54 -20.01 4.69
C VAL A 301 -2.81 -19.37 4.14
N THR A 302 -3.11 -19.65 2.88
CA THR A 302 -4.40 -19.33 2.24
C THR A 302 -4.77 -20.45 1.26
N ALA A 303 -5.92 -20.36 0.59
CA ALA A 303 -6.28 -21.30 -0.46
C ALA A 303 -5.48 -21.03 -1.75
N ARG A 304 -5.10 -22.06 -2.50
CA ARG A 304 -4.33 -21.90 -3.75
C ARG A 304 -5.08 -21.08 -4.78
N HIS A 305 -6.36 -21.36 -4.97
CA HIS A 305 -7.16 -20.68 -5.99
C HIS A 305 -7.29 -19.15 -5.77
N VAL A 306 -6.99 -18.66 -4.56
CA VAL A 306 -6.95 -17.22 -4.27
C VAL A 306 -5.80 -16.53 -5.00
N LEU A 307 -4.64 -17.19 -5.08
CA LEU A 307 -3.41 -16.61 -5.62
C LEU A 307 -3.02 -17.22 -6.97
N PHE A 308 -3.66 -18.32 -7.39
CA PHE A 308 -3.45 -19.00 -8.66
C PHE A 308 -4.80 -19.17 -9.36
N PRO A 309 -5.13 -18.27 -10.31
CA PRO A 309 -6.36 -18.36 -11.05
C PRO A 309 -6.31 -19.58 -12.00
N GLU A 310 -7.46 -20.06 -12.43
CA GLU A 310 -7.57 -21.35 -13.14
C GLU A 310 -6.78 -21.37 -14.46
N GLU A 311 -6.62 -20.21 -15.09
CA GLU A 311 -5.91 -20.01 -16.37
C GLU A 311 -4.39 -20.24 -16.25
N GLU A 312 -3.80 -20.09 -15.07
CA GLU A 312 -2.37 -20.38 -14.84
C GLU A 312 -2.08 -21.90 -14.77
N GLY A 313 -3.13 -22.73 -14.78
CA GLY A 313 -3.02 -24.18 -14.67
C GLY A 313 -2.76 -24.68 -13.25
N ASN A 314 -2.75 -26.01 -13.12
CA ASN A 314 -2.74 -26.70 -11.83
C ASN A 314 -1.39 -27.36 -11.50
N ASN A 315 -0.29 -26.76 -11.90
CA ASN A 315 1.05 -27.28 -11.61
C ASN A 315 1.49 -26.91 -10.18
N GLU A 316 2.41 -27.71 -9.61
CA GLU A 316 3.07 -27.33 -8.37
C GLU A 316 3.86 -26.04 -8.58
N TYR A 317 3.72 -25.11 -7.65
CA TYR A 317 4.59 -23.96 -7.54
C TYR A 317 5.52 -24.14 -6.34
N ARG A 318 6.83 -24.07 -6.57
CA ARG A 318 7.85 -23.90 -5.55
C ARG A 318 8.72 -22.72 -5.94
N TYR A 319 8.88 -21.76 -5.04
CA TYR A 319 9.72 -20.61 -5.34
C TYR A 319 11.18 -21.05 -5.47
N ILE A 320 11.77 -20.77 -6.62
CA ILE A 320 13.19 -20.97 -6.90
C ILE A 320 13.83 -19.58 -6.96
N THR A 321 14.93 -19.37 -6.25
CA THR A 321 15.55 -18.05 -6.05
C THR A 321 15.94 -17.34 -7.36
N SER A 322 16.15 -18.09 -8.45
CA SER A 322 16.45 -17.56 -9.78
C SER A 322 15.24 -17.02 -10.54
N GLN A 323 14.00 -17.24 -10.06
CA GLN A 323 12.78 -16.81 -10.71
C GLN A 323 12.17 -15.56 -10.05
N PRO A 324 11.38 -14.76 -10.79
CA PRO A 324 10.61 -13.68 -10.20
C PRO A 324 9.64 -14.19 -9.12
N LYS A 325 9.60 -13.50 -7.99
CA LYS A 325 8.68 -13.80 -6.88
C LYS A 325 7.23 -13.60 -7.32
N LYS A 326 6.35 -14.56 -6.99
CA LYS A 326 4.90 -14.33 -7.06
C LYS A 326 4.45 -13.52 -5.85
N GLN A 327 4.47 -12.20 -5.99
CA GLN A 327 4.19 -11.24 -4.92
C GLN A 327 2.71 -11.28 -4.51
N VAL A 328 2.49 -11.16 -3.20
CA VAL A 328 1.17 -11.12 -2.56
C VAL A 328 0.97 -9.72 -1.99
N VAL A 329 -0.17 -9.12 -2.30
CA VAL A 329 -0.53 -7.78 -1.85
C VAL A 329 -1.67 -7.83 -0.83
N LEU A 330 -1.63 -6.90 0.12
CA LEU A 330 -2.74 -6.58 1.00
C LEU A 330 -3.81 -5.84 0.20
N MET A 331 -4.99 -6.46 0.10
CA MET A 331 -6.11 -6.03 -0.74
C MET A 331 -5.75 -6.01 -2.23
N GLY A 332 -6.65 -6.49 -3.08
CA GLY A 332 -6.63 -6.18 -4.50
C GLY A 332 -7.09 -4.73 -4.75
N THR A 333 -7.32 -4.37 -6.01
CA THR A 333 -7.74 -3.00 -6.36
C THR A 333 -9.11 -2.68 -5.79
N ARG A 334 -10.07 -3.61 -5.96
CA ARG A 334 -11.46 -3.40 -5.52
C ARG A 334 -11.59 -3.37 -4.00
N ALA A 335 -10.94 -4.29 -3.27
CA ALA A 335 -11.01 -4.26 -1.80
C ALA A 335 -10.42 -2.98 -1.23
N PHE A 336 -9.31 -2.47 -1.78
CA PHE A 336 -8.71 -1.24 -1.28
C PHE A 336 -9.56 -0.01 -1.55
N THR A 337 -10.17 0.10 -2.74
CA THR A 337 -11.14 1.15 -3.03
C THR A 337 -12.34 1.09 -2.08
N ASN A 338 -12.95 -0.08 -1.91
CA ASN A 338 -14.07 -0.28 -0.99
C ASN A 338 -13.67 0.04 0.45
N PHE A 339 -12.44 -0.28 0.85
CA PHE A 339 -11.91 0.05 2.17
C PHE A 339 -11.85 1.57 2.39
N LEU A 340 -11.26 2.32 1.45
CA LEU A 340 -11.23 3.79 1.52
C LEU A 340 -12.64 4.39 1.54
N GLU A 341 -13.56 3.85 0.74
CA GLU A 341 -14.96 4.25 0.74
C GLU A 341 -15.66 3.94 2.05
N SER A 342 -15.37 2.81 2.68
CA SER A 342 -15.94 2.44 3.99
C SER A 342 -15.52 3.42 5.09
N ILE A 343 -14.26 3.87 5.10
CA ILE A 343 -13.78 4.88 6.06
C ILE A 343 -14.52 6.21 5.84
N LYS A 344 -14.66 6.66 4.59
CA LYS A 344 -15.42 7.87 4.26
C LYS A 344 -16.88 7.75 4.67
N GLY A 345 -17.50 6.61 4.38
CA GLY A 345 -18.88 6.31 4.78
C GLY A 345 -19.05 6.41 6.29
N HIS A 346 -18.12 5.81 7.06
CA HIS A 346 -18.14 5.87 8.51
C HIS A 346 -17.97 7.29 9.05
N ILE A 347 -17.04 8.08 8.49
CA ILE A 347 -16.91 9.52 8.80
C ILE A 347 -18.23 10.25 8.54
N GLY A 348 -18.91 9.97 7.42
CA GLY A 348 -20.22 10.53 7.10
C GLY A 348 -21.28 10.20 8.15
N THR A 349 -21.39 8.94 8.55
CA THR A 349 -22.29 8.49 9.61
C THR A 349 -22.00 9.19 10.95
N MET A 350 -20.73 9.36 11.30
CA MET A 350 -20.34 10.04 12.53
C MET A 350 -20.65 11.54 12.51
N ASN A 351 -20.47 12.22 11.36
CA ASN A 351 -20.89 13.62 11.22
C ASN A 351 -22.40 13.78 11.42
N ASN A 352 -23.21 12.91 10.79
CA ASN A 352 -24.66 12.91 10.99
C ASN A 352 -25.03 12.70 12.48
N THR A 353 -24.28 11.85 13.19
CA THR A 353 -24.46 11.61 14.63
C THR A 353 -24.12 12.86 15.43
N ALA A 354 -23.02 13.54 15.11
CA ALA A 354 -22.64 14.80 15.73
C ALA A 354 -23.72 15.88 15.54
N ASP A 355 -24.28 16.02 14.33
CA ASP A 355 -25.37 16.97 14.06
C ASP A 355 -26.62 16.70 14.91
N VAL A 356 -26.97 15.42 15.13
CA VAL A 356 -28.08 15.03 16.01
C VAL A 356 -27.76 15.35 17.47
N LEU A 357 -26.54 15.08 17.92
CA LEU A 357 -26.10 15.38 19.28
C LEU A 357 -26.09 16.90 19.55
N GLU A 358 -25.67 17.73 18.59
CA GLU A 358 -25.72 19.20 18.71
C GLU A 358 -27.15 19.73 18.89
N LYS A 359 -28.11 19.18 18.14
CA LYS A 359 -29.54 19.49 18.31
C LYS A 359 -30.04 19.09 19.70
N ARG A 360 -29.63 17.92 20.19
CA ARG A 360 -29.97 17.43 21.55
C ARG A 360 -29.35 18.30 22.64
N VAL A 361 -28.09 18.73 22.51
CA VAL A 361 -27.43 19.67 23.43
C VAL A 361 -28.25 20.97 23.53
N THR A 362 -28.68 21.52 22.39
CA THR A 362 -29.51 22.73 22.38
C THR A 362 -30.84 22.50 23.10
N LEU A 363 -31.52 21.40 22.80
CA LEU A 363 -32.79 21.03 23.44
C LEU A 363 -32.68 20.87 24.96
N HIS A 364 -31.69 20.10 25.43
CA HIS A 364 -31.50 19.84 26.86
C HIS A 364 -31.08 21.10 27.61
N ARG A 365 -30.28 21.98 27.00
CA ARG A 365 -29.95 23.29 27.57
C ARG A 365 -31.20 24.14 27.83
N THR A 366 -32.07 24.31 26.83
CA THR A 366 -33.32 25.07 27.00
C THR A 366 -34.22 24.47 28.09
N ARG A 367 -34.27 23.14 28.20
CA ARG A 367 -35.07 22.46 29.24
C ARG A 367 -34.49 22.62 30.65
N ALA A 368 -33.17 22.62 30.78
CA ALA A 368 -32.49 22.85 32.06
C ALA A 368 -32.74 24.27 32.60
N GLU A 369 -32.94 25.25 31.71
CA GLU A 369 -33.24 26.65 32.06
C GLU A 369 -34.70 26.86 32.50
N GLY A 370 -35.63 25.95 32.17
CA GLY A 370 -37.08 26.10 32.39
C GLY A 370 -37.60 25.92 33.83
N GLY A 371 -36.75 25.45 34.76
CA GLY A 371 -37.11 25.18 36.15
C GLY A 371 -38.03 23.95 36.38
N GLY A 372 -38.06 23.42 37.61
CA GLY A 372 -38.88 22.26 38.00
C GLY A 372 -38.15 20.90 37.95
N PRO A 373 -38.83 19.77 38.29
CA PRO A 373 -38.21 18.43 38.36
C PRO A 373 -37.58 17.96 37.03
N ASP A 374 -38.13 18.43 35.91
CA ASP A 374 -37.65 18.12 34.57
C ASP A 374 -36.32 18.83 34.23
N ALA A 375 -35.98 19.92 34.95
CA ALA A 375 -34.75 20.68 34.73
C ALA A 375 -33.50 19.94 35.24
N GLU A 376 -33.59 19.24 36.38
CA GLU A 376 -32.47 18.42 36.89
C GLU A 376 -32.16 17.23 35.97
N GLN A 377 -33.20 16.58 35.44
CA GLN A 377 -33.01 15.51 34.46
C GLN A 377 -32.41 16.05 33.16
N ALA A 378 -32.91 17.19 32.67
CA ALA A 378 -32.36 17.84 31.48
C ALA A 378 -30.89 18.25 31.66
N ALA A 379 -30.46 18.65 32.86
CA ALA A 379 -29.05 18.96 33.14
C ALA A 379 -28.16 17.70 33.07
N ARG A 380 -28.63 16.55 33.58
CA ARG A 380 -27.92 15.26 33.44
C ARG A 380 -27.82 14.82 31.98
N ASP A 381 -28.94 14.88 31.25
CA ASP A 381 -28.97 14.52 29.82
C ASP A 381 -28.07 15.45 28.99
N LEU A 382 -27.98 16.74 29.36
CA LEU A 382 -27.10 17.72 28.72
C LEU A 382 -25.63 17.32 28.87
N ASP A 383 -25.19 17.02 30.10
CA ASP A 383 -23.80 16.62 30.38
C ASP A 383 -23.41 15.35 29.62
N GLU A 384 -24.28 14.32 29.65
CA GLU A 384 -24.04 13.08 28.90
C GLU A 384 -23.98 13.33 27.38
N THR A 385 -24.92 14.10 26.83
CA THR A 385 -24.96 14.40 25.40
C THR A 385 -23.73 15.22 24.97
N GLN A 386 -23.28 16.17 25.80
CA GLN A 386 -22.06 16.93 25.55
C GLN A 386 -20.83 16.01 25.55
N GLY A 387 -20.71 15.10 26.52
CA GLY A 387 -19.65 14.10 26.54
C GLY A 387 -19.65 13.20 25.30
N GLN A 388 -20.82 12.75 24.84
CA GLN A 388 -20.95 11.98 23.59
C GLN A 388 -20.56 12.79 22.35
N LEU A 389 -20.93 14.07 22.28
CA LEU A 389 -20.58 14.95 21.16
C LEU A 389 -19.07 15.17 21.06
N ILE A 390 -18.39 15.38 22.20
CA ILE A 390 -16.94 15.55 22.26
C ILE A 390 -16.25 14.28 21.73
N LYS A 391 -16.58 13.10 22.27
CA LYS A 391 -16.04 11.82 21.82
C LYS A 391 -16.27 11.56 20.33
N THR A 392 -17.46 11.92 19.83
CA THR A 392 -17.80 11.77 18.41
C THR A 392 -16.92 12.65 17.53
N ARG A 393 -16.70 13.92 17.92
CA ARG A 393 -15.84 14.85 17.17
C ARG A 393 -14.37 14.44 17.20
N GLU A 394 -13.87 13.98 18.34
CA GLU A 394 -12.53 13.42 18.47
C GLU A 394 -12.35 12.22 17.54
N ALA A 395 -13.31 11.29 17.53
CA ALA A 395 -13.26 10.13 16.66
C ALA A 395 -13.33 10.48 15.17
N ILE A 396 -14.12 11.49 14.77
CA ILE A 396 -14.12 12.02 13.40
C ILE A 396 -12.74 12.55 13.02
N ALA A 397 -12.07 13.29 13.90
CA ALA A 397 -10.74 13.82 13.65
C ALA A 397 -9.72 12.69 13.44
N GLU A 398 -9.73 11.68 14.31
CA GLU A 398 -8.85 10.52 14.20
C GLU A 398 -9.12 9.69 12.93
N LEU A 399 -10.39 9.47 12.56
CA LEU A 399 -10.73 8.79 11.31
C LEU A 399 -10.27 9.56 10.07
N LYS A 400 -10.35 10.91 10.08
CA LYS A 400 -9.84 11.74 9.00
C LYS A 400 -8.31 11.63 8.88
N LYS A 401 -7.60 11.69 10.01
CA LYS A 401 -6.14 11.47 10.06
C LYS A 401 -5.78 10.08 9.52
N PHE A 402 -6.47 9.04 9.98
CA PHE A 402 -6.29 7.67 9.51
C PHE A 402 -6.56 7.53 8.01
N PHE A 403 -7.64 8.11 7.49
CA PHE A 403 -7.95 8.11 6.06
C PHE A 403 -6.82 8.73 5.24
N VAL A 404 -6.33 9.90 5.64
CA VAL A 404 -5.21 10.58 4.96
C VAL A 404 -3.95 9.71 5.01
N LYS A 405 -3.66 9.11 6.17
CA LYS A 405 -2.51 8.22 6.35
C LYS A 405 -2.59 7.00 5.43
N VAL A 406 -3.70 6.25 5.47
CA VAL A 406 -3.91 5.06 4.63
C VAL A 406 -3.83 5.43 3.15
N LYS A 407 -4.49 6.52 2.75
CA LYS A 407 -4.46 6.98 1.35
C LYS A 407 -3.03 7.36 0.93
N LYS A 408 -2.25 8.02 1.77
CA LYS A 408 -0.88 8.41 1.46
C LYS A 408 0.07 7.21 1.38
N GLU A 409 -0.01 6.32 2.35
CA GLU A 409 0.99 5.25 2.54
C GLU A 409 0.65 3.96 1.77
N TRP A 410 -0.62 3.67 1.52
CA TRP A 410 -1.06 2.37 0.97
C TRP A 410 -1.69 2.45 -0.42
N SER A 411 -1.87 3.63 -1.03
CA SER A 411 -2.48 3.71 -2.37
C SER A 411 -1.64 3.03 -3.45
N THR A 412 -0.31 3.11 -3.35
CA THR A 412 0.59 2.45 -4.29
C THR A 412 0.57 0.94 -4.06
N THR A 413 0.29 0.17 -5.12
CA THR A 413 0.23 -1.30 -4.99
C THR A 413 1.54 -1.94 -4.51
N LYS A 414 2.70 -1.36 -4.85
CA LYS A 414 4.01 -1.83 -4.35
C LYS A 414 4.12 -1.74 -2.83
N ASP A 415 3.59 -0.66 -2.25
CA ASP A 415 3.57 -0.44 -0.81
C ASP A 415 2.64 -1.41 -0.09
N ARG A 416 1.71 -2.04 -0.83
CA ARG A 416 0.81 -3.08 -0.30
C ARG A 416 1.37 -4.50 -0.41
N ILE A 417 2.55 -4.72 -0.99
CA ILE A 417 3.16 -6.06 -1.03
C ILE A 417 3.50 -6.49 0.39
N ILE A 418 2.93 -7.61 0.85
CA ILE A 418 3.11 -8.12 2.22
C ILE A 418 3.89 -9.44 2.29
N GLY A 419 4.26 -9.99 1.14
CA GLY A 419 4.98 -11.26 1.05
C GLY A 419 5.00 -11.81 -0.37
N HIS A 420 5.45 -13.05 -0.51
CA HIS A 420 5.44 -13.77 -1.78
C HIS A 420 5.16 -15.25 -1.56
N VAL A 421 4.55 -15.90 -2.55
CA VAL A 421 4.31 -17.34 -2.52
C VAL A 421 5.65 -18.07 -2.52
N VAL A 422 5.78 -19.09 -1.66
CA VAL A 422 6.93 -19.99 -1.63
C VAL A 422 6.58 -21.42 -1.99
N TRP A 423 5.33 -21.83 -1.75
CA TRP A 423 4.85 -23.16 -2.09
C TRP A 423 3.35 -23.17 -2.33
N ALA A 424 2.90 -23.81 -3.41
CA ALA A 424 1.51 -24.12 -3.66
C ALA A 424 1.43 -25.44 -4.46
N PRO A 425 1.07 -26.57 -3.85
CA PRO A 425 0.91 -27.83 -4.55
C PRO A 425 -0.28 -27.76 -5.52
N PRO A 426 -0.36 -28.65 -6.53
CA PRO A 426 -1.56 -28.78 -7.36
C PRO A 426 -2.81 -28.91 -6.50
N ILE A 427 -3.89 -28.23 -6.88
CA ILE A 427 -5.19 -28.49 -6.27
C ILE A 427 -5.57 -29.92 -6.61
N SER A 428 -5.53 -30.78 -5.60
CA SER A 428 -5.70 -32.21 -5.74
C SER A 428 -6.58 -32.75 -4.62
N VAL A 429 -6.74 -34.06 -4.59
CA VAL A 429 -7.56 -34.77 -3.61
C VAL A 429 -6.63 -35.77 -2.94
N ALA A 430 -6.60 -35.76 -1.61
CA ALA A 430 -5.77 -36.67 -0.84
C ALA A 430 -6.08 -38.13 -1.22
N THR A 431 -5.06 -38.99 -1.17
CA THR A 431 -5.32 -40.42 -1.30
C THR A 431 -6.20 -40.91 -0.13
N PRO A 432 -6.94 -42.01 -0.31
CA PRO A 432 -7.65 -42.65 0.79
C PRO A 432 -6.74 -42.84 2.02
N PRO A 433 -7.28 -42.75 3.25
CA PRO A 433 -8.71 -42.87 3.58
C PRO A 433 -9.52 -41.56 3.53
N HIS A 434 -8.87 -40.39 3.42
CA HIS A 434 -9.56 -39.12 3.68
C HIS A 434 -10.19 -38.47 2.45
N SER A 435 -9.51 -38.48 1.30
CA SER A 435 -9.98 -37.78 0.09
C SER A 435 -10.28 -36.29 0.29
N TYR A 436 -9.60 -35.62 1.22
CA TYR A 436 -9.73 -34.17 1.41
C TYR A 436 -9.18 -33.38 0.23
N THR A 437 -9.79 -32.23 -0.07
CA THR A 437 -9.22 -31.28 -1.04
C THR A 437 -7.93 -30.68 -0.51
N GLN A 438 -6.85 -30.79 -1.28
CA GLN A 438 -5.61 -30.06 -1.05
C GLN A 438 -5.63 -28.74 -1.85
N ASP A 439 -6.22 -27.71 -1.27
CA ASP A 439 -6.26 -26.37 -1.88
C ASP A 439 -5.54 -25.38 -0.94
N VAL A 440 -4.22 -25.32 -1.07
CA VAL A 440 -3.36 -24.60 -0.14
C VAL A 440 -2.26 -23.83 -0.84
N CYS A 441 -1.94 -22.65 -0.32
CA CYS A 441 -0.83 -21.83 -0.74
C CYS A 441 -0.15 -21.26 0.50
N VAL A 442 1.19 -21.36 0.51
CA VAL A 442 2.05 -20.84 1.57
C VAL A 442 2.78 -19.61 1.07
N VAL A 443 2.63 -18.53 1.83
CA VAL A 443 3.21 -17.22 1.57
C VAL A 443 4.29 -16.96 2.61
N LYS A 444 5.50 -16.61 2.19
CA LYS A 444 6.52 -16.06 3.08
C LYS A 444 6.27 -14.57 3.25
N LEU A 445 6.07 -14.13 4.50
CA LEU A 445 5.68 -12.76 4.83
C LEU A 445 6.90 -11.83 4.91
N ASP A 446 6.67 -10.56 4.59
CA ASP A 446 7.67 -9.51 4.77
C ASP A 446 7.88 -9.25 6.27
N LYS A 447 9.08 -9.59 6.77
CA LYS A 447 9.40 -9.46 8.20
C LYS A 447 9.22 -8.03 8.70
N LYS A 448 9.59 -7.01 7.91
CA LYS A 448 9.50 -5.60 8.36
C LYS A 448 8.04 -5.21 8.55
N LYS A 449 7.18 -5.56 7.59
CA LYS A 449 5.74 -5.21 7.63
C LYS A 449 4.97 -5.81 8.80
N PHE A 450 5.41 -6.97 9.31
CA PHE A 450 4.77 -7.64 10.43
C PHE A 450 5.49 -7.39 11.77
N SER A 451 6.80 -7.14 11.79
CA SER A 451 7.64 -7.19 13.00
C SER A 451 7.15 -6.43 14.24
N LYS A 452 6.69 -5.17 14.09
CA LYS A 452 6.44 -4.29 15.23
C LYS A 452 5.17 -4.61 16.01
N ASN A 453 4.10 -4.98 15.30
CA ASN A 453 2.76 -5.06 15.89
C ASN A 453 2.22 -6.49 15.98
N PHE A 454 2.94 -7.47 15.42
CA PHE A 454 2.47 -8.84 15.26
C PHE A 454 2.03 -9.46 16.59
N LYS A 455 0.77 -9.94 16.63
CA LYS A 455 0.19 -10.62 17.79
C LYS A 455 0.10 -12.14 17.64
N GLY A 456 0.69 -12.70 16.57
CA GLY A 456 0.60 -14.11 16.25
C GLY A 456 -0.77 -14.50 15.67
N ASN A 457 -1.17 -15.75 15.87
CA ASN A 457 -2.48 -16.24 15.44
C ASN A 457 -3.58 -15.73 16.39
N VAL A 458 -4.11 -14.55 16.10
CA VAL A 458 -5.27 -13.96 16.78
C VAL A 458 -6.37 -13.66 15.77
N LEU A 459 -7.60 -13.98 16.12
CA LEU A 459 -8.78 -13.58 15.36
C LEU A 459 -9.42 -12.39 16.06
N ASP A 460 -9.47 -11.24 15.39
CA ASP A 460 -10.28 -10.13 15.87
C ASP A 460 -11.76 -10.49 15.69
N LEU A 461 -12.55 -10.47 16.76
CA LEU A 461 -13.98 -10.78 16.69
C LEU A 461 -14.79 -9.65 16.02
N GLY A 462 -14.20 -8.47 15.84
CA GLY A 462 -14.76 -7.34 15.11
C GLY A 462 -15.95 -6.67 15.80
N PRO A 463 -16.34 -5.48 15.33
CA PRO A 463 -17.42 -4.69 15.91
C PRO A 463 -18.81 -5.02 15.35
N GLU A 464 -18.92 -5.93 14.38
CA GLU A 464 -20.18 -6.20 13.66
C GLU A 464 -21.24 -6.86 14.56
N ILE A 465 -20.78 -7.61 15.57
CA ILE A 465 -21.63 -8.28 16.55
C ILE A 465 -21.22 -7.77 17.93
N GLU A 466 -22.12 -7.07 18.62
CA GLU A 466 -21.91 -6.58 19.99
C GLU A 466 -21.54 -7.73 20.94
N ALA A 467 -20.62 -7.49 21.89
CA ALA A 467 -20.02 -8.54 22.72
C ALA A 467 -21.05 -9.41 23.47
N GLY A 468 -22.04 -8.80 24.13
CA GLY A 468 -23.12 -9.53 24.81
C GLY A 468 -23.97 -10.37 23.85
N LYS A 469 -24.28 -9.82 22.67
CA LYS A 469 -24.91 -10.56 21.58
C LYS A 469 -24.04 -11.71 21.08
N PHE A 470 -22.73 -11.51 20.95
CA PHE A 470 -21.76 -12.51 20.50
C PHE A 470 -21.75 -13.71 21.45
N VAL A 471 -21.64 -13.45 22.75
CA VAL A 471 -21.71 -14.48 23.81
C VAL A 471 -23.03 -15.26 23.69
N SER A 472 -24.14 -14.55 23.51
CA SER A 472 -25.47 -15.15 23.36
C SER A 472 -25.64 -15.97 22.08
N LEU A 473 -24.81 -15.77 21.05
CA LEU A 473 -24.79 -16.58 19.83
C LEU A 473 -23.90 -17.81 20.00
N MET A 474 -22.72 -17.66 20.60
CA MET A 474 -21.80 -18.78 20.87
C MET A 474 -22.36 -19.75 21.91
N TYR A 475 -23.18 -19.26 22.84
CA TYR A 475 -23.79 -20.06 23.89
C TYR A 475 -25.27 -19.64 24.09
N PRO A 476 -26.19 -20.16 23.27
CA PRO A 476 -27.56 -19.62 23.19
C PRO A 476 -28.51 -20.14 24.27
N ARG A 477 -28.05 -21.05 25.14
CA ARG A 477 -28.82 -21.57 26.28
C ARG A 477 -28.92 -20.52 27.37
N VAL A 478 -30.13 -20.30 27.88
CA VAL A 478 -30.43 -19.28 28.89
C VAL A 478 -30.58 -19.86 30.30
N ASP A 479 -30.68 -21.18 30.41
CA ASP A 479 -30.87 -21.91 31.66
C ASP A 479 -29.57 -22.30 32.34
N VAL A 480 -28.42 -22.10 31.70
CA VAL A 480 -27.08 -22.32 32.26
C VAL A 480 -26.13 -21.18 31.86
N PRO A 481 -25.12 -20.83 32.69
CA PRO A 481 -24.15 -19.79 32.34
C PRO A 481 -23.36 -20.12 31.07
N SER A 482 -22.96 -19.09 30.32
CA SER A 482 -22.10 -19.25 29.15
C SER A 482 -20.72 -19.79 29.53
N GLU A 483 -20.27 -20.82 28.82
CA GLU A 483 -18.89 -21.31 28.89
C GLU A 483 -17.96 -20.52 27.95
N PHE A 484 -18.51 -19.77 27.00
CA PHE A 484 -17.73 -18.90 26.13
C PHE A 484 -17.39 -17.60 26.85
N ASN A 485 -16.09 -17.31 26.94
CA ASN A 485 -15.56 -16.08 27.50
C ASN A 485 -15.12 -15.14 26.37
N TYR A 486 -15.84 -14.04 26.18
CA TYR A 486 -15.47 -13.03 25.19
C TYR A 486 -14.19 -12.30 25.64
N PRO A 487 -13.12 -12.26 24.82
CA PRO A 487 -11.88 -11.60 25.20
C PRO A 487 -12.09 -10.11 25.47
N ALA A 488 -11.53 -9.59 26.57
CA ALA A 488 -11.68 -8.17 26.94
C ALA A 488 -11.06 -7.21 25.92
N ASP A 489 -10.08 -7.67 25.15
CA ASP A 489 -9.44 -6.95 24.05
C ASP A 489 -10.03 -7.32 22.68
N ARG A 490 -11.12 -8.12 22.64
CA ARG A 490 -11.77 -8.65 21.43
C ARG A 490 -10.92 -9.62 20.60
N LEU A 491 -9.67 -9.88 21.00
CA LEU A 491 -8.75 -10.73 20.25
C LEU A 491 -8.82 -12.18 20.74
N LEU A 492 -9.48 -13.03 19.98
CA LEU A 492 -9.50 -14.47 20.25
C LEU A 492 -8.15 -15.08 19.89
N LYS A 493 -7.35 -15.40 20.92
CA LYS A 493 -6.07 -16.09 20.76
C LYS A 493 -6.32 -17.51 20.26
N LEU A 494 -5.65 -17.88 19.16
CA LEU A 494 -5.83 -19.18 18.57
C LEU A 494 -4.74 -20.13 19.03
N ARG A 495 -5.14 -21.18 19.74
CA ARG A 495 -4.27 -22.23 20.27
C ARG A 495 -4.93 -23.60 20.08
N GLY A 496 -4.16 -24.54 19.54
CA GLY A 496 -4.61 -25.88 19.18
C GLY A 496 -5.31 -26.00 17.82
N ILE A 497 -5.45 -27.25 17.40
CA ILE A 497 -6.19 -27.67 16.21
C ILE A 497 -7.19 -28.72 16.66
N LEU A 498 -8.43 -28.63 16.19
CA LEU A 498 -9.47 -29.59 16.48
C LEU A 498 -9.20 -30.91 15.74
N SER A 499 -9.16 -32.03 16.47
CA SER A 499 -8.93 -33.35 15.88
C SER A 499 -10.13 -33.84 15.05
N ALA A 500 -9.91 -34.83 14.20
CA ALA A 500 -10.99 -35.46 13.41
C ALA A 500 -12.12 -36.01 14.31
N GLU A 501 -11.77 -36.63 15.45
CA GLU A 501 -12.75 -37.16 16.41
C GLU A 501 -13.55 -36.04 17.09
N GLU A 502 -12.90 -34.92 17.43
CA GLU A 502 -13.58 -33.77 18.03
C GLU A 502 -14.48 -33.02 17.04
N ILE A 503 -14.12 -32.97 15.74
CA ILE A 503 -14.97 -32.42 14.68
C ILE A 503 -16.31 -33.17 14.63
N GLY A 504 -16.26 -34.50 14.73
CA GLY A 504 -17.44 -35.36 14.75
C GLY A 504 -18.33 -35.24 16.00
N LYS A 505 -17.87 -34.49 17.02
CA LYS A 505 -18.58 -34.37 18.31
C LYS A 505 -19.05 -32.94 18.56
N PRO A 506 -20.35 -32.71 18.80
CA PRO A 506 -20.83 -31.42 19.28
C PRO A 506 -20.25 -31.12 20.67
N ASN A 507 -20.07 -29.83 21.01
CA ASN A 507 -19.62 -29.39 22.33
C ASN A 507 -20.69 -28.61 23.10
N GLY A 508 -21.88 -28.41 22.53
CA GLY A 508 -22.97 -27.67 23.16
C GLY A 508 -24.33 -28.06 22.59
N LYS A 509 -25.33 -27.25 22.95
CA LYS A 509 -26.72 -27.39 22.47
C LYS A 509 -27.26 -26.06 21.99
N ASP A 510 -28.10 -26.07 20.97
CA ASP A 510 -28.83 -24.90 20.49
C ASP A 510 -29.99 -24.52 21.45
N ARG A 511 -30.74 -23.46 21.10
CA ARG A 511 -31.92 -23.02 21.88
C ARG A 511 -33.01 -24.08 22.03
N LYS A 512 -33.09 -25.01 21.10
CA LYS A 512 -34.08 -26.11 21.08
C LYS A 512 -33.55 -27.36 21.80
N GLY A 513 -32.31 -27.32 22.31
CA GLY A 513 -31.66 -28.45 22.97
C GLY A 513 -30.96 -29.43 22.03
N ASN A 514 -30.90 -29.16 20.73
CA ASN A 514 -30.23 -30.02 19.76
C ASN A 514 -28.71 -29.89 19.89
N PRO A 515 -27.93 -30.98 19.76
CA PRO A 515 -26.47 -30.91 19.79
C PRO A 515 -25.91 -30.04 18.66
N VAL A 516 -24.96 -29.16 18.97
CA VAL A 516 -24.32 -28.26 18.01
C VAL A 516 -22.88 -27.95 18.41
N ARG A 517 -22.05 -27.57 17.44
CA ARG A 517 -20.75 -26.93 17.66
C ARG A 517 -20.69 -25.64 16.85
N TYR A 518 -20.56 -24.51 17.53
CA TYR A 518 -20.42 -23.22 16.88
C TYR A 518 -18.97 -22.95 16.50
N VAL A 519 -18.77 -22.37 15.32
CA VAL A 519 -17.47 -21.98 14.79
C VAL A 519 -17.51 -20.53 14.30
N ILE A 520 -16.37 -19.86 14.37
CA ILE A 520 -16.19 -18.45 14.06
C ILE A 520 -15.22 -18.35 12.89
N LYS A 521 -15.41 -17.37 12.01
CA LYS A 521 -14.34 -16.90 11.11
C LYS A 521 -14.42 -15.39 10.96
N ARG A 522 -13.34 -14.79 10.45
CA ARG A 522 -13.34 -13.42 9.90
C ARG A 522 -12.78 -13.46 8.49
N GLY A 523 -13.56 -12.97 7.52
CA GLY A 523 -13.21 -12.95 6.10
C GLY A 523 -13.35 -11.57 5.47
N LEU A 524 -12.76 -11.37 4.29
CA LEU A 524 -12.82 -10.10 3.55
C LEU A 524 -14.27 -9.62 3.29
N THR A 525 -15.18 -10.52 2.93
CA THR A 525 -16.49 -10.14 2.38
C THR A 525 -17.59 -10.16 3.44
N THR A 526 -17.58 -11.18 4.31
CA THR A 526 -18.62 -11.32 5.34
C THR A 526 -18.16 -10.86 6.72
N LEU A 527 -16.91 -10.40 6.86
CA LEU A 527 -16.33 -10.00 8.15
C LEU A 527 -16.47 -11.14 9.15
N THR A 528 -16.81 -10.86 10.42
CA THR A 528 -17.01 -11.90 11.43
C THR A 528 -18.35 -12.59 11.25
N THR A 529 -18.33 -13.92 11.11
CA THR A 529 -19.54 -14.75 11.10
C THR A 529 -19.41 -15.92 12.06
N ILE A 530 -20.56 -16.33 12.60
CA ILE A 530 -20.71 -17.53 13.42
C ILE A 530 -21.51 -18.55 12.59
N GLY A 531 -21.09 -19.81 12.62
CA GLY A 531 -21.72 -20.90 11.87
C GLY A 531 -21.84 -22.17 12.72
N ARG A 532 -22.51 -23.17 12.17
CA ARG A 532 -22.70 -24.49 12.80
C ARG A 532 -21.87 -25.53 12.06
N LEU A 533 -20.89 -26.13 12.74
CA LEU A 533 -20.05 -27.17 12.16
C LEU A 533 -20.85 -28.47 12.04
N SER A 534 -20.80 -29.09 10.85
CA SER A 534 -21.29 -30.45 10.65
C SER A 534 -20.34 -31.46 11.28
N GLY A 535 -20.88 -32.41 12.05
CA GLY A 535 -20.10 -33.56 12.56
C GLY A 535 -19.73 -34.58 11.47
N PHE A 536 -20.27 -34.43 10.26
CA PHE A 536 -19.95 -35.27 9.12
C PHE A 536 -19.41 -34.43 7.97
N GLU A 537 -18.45 -35.00 7.27
CA GLU A 537 -17.86 -34.40 6.08
C GLU A 537 -18.83 -34.53 4.89
N SER A 538 -18.72 -33.59 3.95
CA SER A 538 -19.51 -33.56 2.73
C SER A 538 -18.70 -34.07 1.55
N HIS A 539 -19.34 -34.87 0.70
CA HIS A 539 -18.82 -35.17 -0.63
C HIS A 539 -19.12 -33.99 -1.56
N VAL A 540 -18.08 -33.43 -2.17
CA VAL A 540 -18.18 -32.30 -3.09
C VAL A 540 -17.72 -32.74 -4.47
N ARG A 541 -18.52 -32.46 -5.50
CA ARG A 541 -18.13 -32.64 -6.91
C ARG A 541 -18.08 -31.28 -7.59
N ARG A 542 -16.88 -30.87 -8.01
CA ARG A 542 -16.69 -29.69 -8.84
C ARG A 542 -16.54 -30.10 -10.32
N TYR A 543 -17.13 -29.30 -11.20
CA TYR A 543 -17.11 -29.52 -12.65
C TYR A 543 -16.19 -28.49 -13.30
N PHE A 544 -15.34 -28.94 -14.20
CA PHE A 544 -14.41 -28.12 -14.97
C PHE A 544 -14.55 -28.47 -16.46
N GLY A 545 -14.05 -27.60 -17.35
CA GLY A 545 -14.11 -27.84 -18.81
C GLY A 545 -13.50 -29.18 -19.26
N VAL A 546 -12.57 -29.73 -18.47
CA VAL A 546 -11.87 -31.00 -18.74
C VAL A 546 -12.21 -32.13 -17.75
N GLY A 547 -13.30 -32.04 -16.99
CA GLY A 547 -13.79 -33.16 -16.19
C GLY A 547 -14.41 -32.79 -14.85
N THR A 548 -14.35 -33.72 -13.88
CA THR A 548 -14.88 -33.49 -12.52
C THR A 548 -13.83 -33.81 -11.47
N ARG A 549 -13.89 -33.09 -10.34
CA ARG A 549 -13.09 -33.39 -9.15
C ARG A 549 -14.03 -33.73 -8.01
N ASN A 550 -13.83 -34.89 -7.42
CA ASN A 550 -14.58 -35.35 -6.24
C ASN A 550 -13.69 -35.19 -5.00
N SER A 551 -14.21 -34.60 -3.94
CA SER A 551 -13.50 -34.39 -2.69
C SER A 551 -14.40 -34.62 -1.49
N VAL A 552 -13.77 -34.82 -0.33
CA VAL A 552 -14.40 -34.78 0.99
C VAL A 552 -14.02 -33.45 1.63
N GLU A 553 -14.97 -32.72 2.18
CA GLU A 553 -14.72 -31.39 2.76
C GLU A 553 -15.50 -31.24 4.08
N GLY A 554 -14.92 -30.54 5.05
CA GLY A 554 -15.64 -30.15 6.26
C GLY A 554 -16.74 -29.16 5.89
N ALA A 555 -17.93 -29.33 6.47
CA ALA A 555 -19.10 -28.51 6.14
C ALA A 555 -19.50 -27.62 7.31
N VAL A 556 -19.77 -26.35 7.02
CA VAL A 556 -20.30 -25.36 7.96
C VAL A 556 -21.58 -24.78 7.41
N PHE A 557 -22.63 -24.83 8.23
CA PHE A 557 -23.92 -24.24 7.91
C PHE A 557 -24.00 -22.82 8.48
N PRO A 558 -24.83 -21.93 7.87
CA PRO A 558 -25.25 -20.67 8.47
C PRO A 558 -25.75 -20.85 9.91
N TYR A 559 -25.61 -19.83 10.74
CA TYR A 559 -26.07 -19.87 12.14
C TYR A 559 -27.58 -20.17 12.24
N ASP A 560 -28.38 -19.40 11.52
CA ASP A 560 -29.83 -19.55 11.33
C ASP A 560 -30.26 -18.90 10.01
N ASN A 561 -31.56 -18.79 9.78
CA ASN A 561 -32.12 -18.23 8.54
C ASN A 561 -32.01 -16.69 8.49
N ASP A 562 -31.79 -16.03 9.63
CA ASP A 562 -31.83 -14.57 9.76
C ASP A 562 -30.42 -13.96 9.75
N SER A 563 -29.40 -14.77 10.03
CA SER A 563 -27.98 -14.35 10.11
C SER A 563 -27.28 -14.23 8.75
N GLY A 564 -27.93 -14.64 7.66
CA GLY A 564 -27.32 -14.70 6.33
C GLY A 564 -26.29 -15.83 6.17
N PRO A 565 -25.57 -15.89 5.02
CA PRO A 565 -24.64 -16.96 4.74
C PRO A 565 -23.41 -16.89 5.64
N PHE A 566 -22.85 -18.06 6.00
CA PHE A 566 -21.62 -18.10 6.78
C PHE A 566 -20.44 -17.50 6.01
N SER A 567 -20.37 -17.66 4.68
CA SER A 567 -19.30 -17.12 3.84
C SER A 567 -19.77 -16.67 2.46
N ARG A 568 -19.00 -15.81 1.79
CA ARG A 568 -19.18 -15.39 0.39
C ARG A 568 -17.86 -15.43 -0.38
N GLY A 569 -17.93 -15.24 -1.70
CA GLY A 569 -16.74 -15.03 -2.53
C GLY A 569 -15.84 -13.93 -1.96
N GLY A 570 -14.55 -14.19 -1.85
CA GLY A 570 -13.56 -13.34 -1.15
C GLY A 570 -13.17 -13.85 0.25
N ASP A 571 -14.01 -14.67 0.90
CA ASP A 571 -13.66 -15.27 2.20
C ASP A 571 -12.76 -16.51 2.07
N SER A 572 -12.54 -17.03 0.86
CA SER A 572 -11.66 -18.18 0.61
C SER A 572 -10.29 -17.97 1.23
N GLY A 573 -9.79 -19.01 1.91
CA GLY A 573 -8.55 -18.99 2.67
C GLY A 573 -8.72 -18.62 4.15
N SER A 574 -9.86 -18.07 4.57
CA SER A 574 -10.11 -17.75 5.99
C SER A 574 -9.97 -18.99 6.89
N GLY A 575 -9.33 -18.82 8.05
CA GLY A 575 -9.34 -19.82 9.10
C GLY A 575 -10.69 -19.86 9.82
N ILE A 576 -11.25 -21.06 9.96
CA ILE A 576 -12.47 -21.32 10.73
C ILE A 576 -12.05 -21.93 12.07
N VAL A 577 -12.51 -21.35 13.17
CA VAL A 577 -12.04 -21.65 14.53
C VAL A 577 -13.19 -21.94 15.48
N THR A 578 -12.93 -22.63 16.58
CA THR A 578 -13.88 -22.80 17.68
C THR A 578 -13.87 -21.60 18.63
N GLY A 579 -14.89 -21.50 19.49
CA GLY A 579 -14.95 -20.46 20.54
C GLY A 579 -13.82 -20.52 21.57
N ASP A 580 -13.19 -21.67 21.77
CA ASP A 580 -11.98 -21.85 22.59
C ASP A 580 -10.67 -21.63 21.81
N GLY A 581 -10.75 -21.16 20.55
CA GLY A 581 -9.58 -20.75 19.77
C GLY A 581 -8.84 -21.87 19.05
N LYS A 582 -9.43 -23.06 18.85
CA LYS A 582 -8.80 -24.12 18.04
C LYS A 582 -9.12 -23.95 16.56
N PHE A 583 -8.12 -24.13 15.70
CA PHE A 583 -8.36 -24.18 14.26
C PHE A 583 -9.15 -25.43 13.87
N VAL A 584 -10.11 -25.28 12.95
CA VAL A 584 -10.96 -26.36 12.46
C VAL A 584 -10.72 -26.59 10.97
N LEU A 585 -11.03 -25.59 10.14
CA LEU A 585 -10.97 -25.69 8.67
C LEU A 585 -10.26 -24.47 8.06
N ILE A 586 -9.69 -24.64 6.87
CA ILE A 586 -9.42 -23.52 5.94
C ILE A 586 -10.54 -23.47 4.91
N LEU A 587 -11.18 -22.32 4.75
CA LEU A 587 -12.29 -22.14 3.83
C LEU A 587 -11.84 -22.27 2.37
N THR A 588 -12.48 -23.15 1.60
CA THR A 588 -12.12 -23.47 0.20
C THR A 588 -13.26 -23.25 -0.80
N GLY A 589 -14.49 -23.08 -0.31
CA GLY A 589 -15.64 -22.81 -1.16
C GLY A 589 -16.97 -22.98 -0.44
N GLY A 590 -18.03 -23.19 -1.22
CA GLY A 590 -19.38 -23.45 -0.73
C GLY A 590 -20.29 -23.87 -1.87
N THR A 591 -21.55 -24.14 -1.56
CA THR A 591 -22.60 -24.49 -2.53
C THR A 591 -23.87 -23.70 -2.24
N GLY A 592 -24.69 -23.48 -3.28
CA GLY A 592 -25.88 -22.64 -3.24
C GLY A 592 -25.74 -21.43 -4.18
N PRO A 593 -26.65 -20.45 -4.10
CA PRO A 593 -26.53 -19.19 -4.83
C PRO A 593 -25.18 -18.51 -4.56
N THR A 594 -24.56 -17.91 -5.58
CA THR A 594 -23.22 -17.29 -5.51
C THR A 594 -23.06 -16.33 -4.33
N ASP A 595 -24.10 -15.53 -4.07
CA ASP A 595 -24.11 -14.54 -3.00
C ASP A 595 -24.67 -15.07 -1.69
N SER A 596 -25.22 -16.27 -1.63
CA SER A 596 -25.76 -16.83 -0.40
C SER A 596 -25.57 -18.33 -0.32
N PRO A 597 -24.32 -18.82 -0.15
CA PRO A 597 -24.07 -20.24 0.01
C PRO A 597 -24.86 -20.81 1.19
N ASP A 598 -25.54 -21.93 0.95
CA ASP A 598 -26.30 -22.66 1.97
C ASP A 598 -25.35 -23.50 2.85
N ILE A 599 -24.20 -23.90 2.30
CA ILE A 599 -23.14 -24.64 2.97
C ILE A 599 -21.79 -24.08 2.55
N THR A 600 -20.94 -23.81 3.53
CA THR A 600 -19.53 -23.48 3.35
C THR A 600 -18.70 -24.74 3.50
N PHE A 601 -17.72 -24.92 2.62
CA PHE A 601 -16.77 -26.03 2.67
C PHE A 601 -15.37 -25.56 3.04
N GLY A 602 -14.64 -26.42 3.72
CA GLY A 602 -13.24 -26.19 4.06
C GLY A 602 -12.44 -27.46 4.24
N THR A 603 -11.13 -27.33 4.05
CA THR A 603 -10.16 -28.41 4.29
C THR A 603 -9.84 -28.51 5.79
N PRO A 604 -9.94 -29.69 6.42
CA PRO A 604 -9.61 -29.86 7.83
C PRO A 604 -8.15 -29.51 8.16
N VAL A 605 -7.96 -28.63 9.14
CA VAL A 605 -6.63 -28.12 9.52
C VAL A 605 -5.77 -29.19 10.17
N HIS A 606 -6.36 -30.16 10.90
CA HIS A 606 -5.58 -31.25 11.50
C HIS A 606 -4.78 -32.04 10.46
N TRP A 607 -5.40 -32.32 9.31
CA TRP A 607 -4.77 -33.02 8.20
C TRP A 607 -3.85 -32.07 7.40
N LEU A 608 -4.34 -30.86 7.10
CA LEU A 608 -3.57 -29.89 6.32
C LEU A 608 -2.26 -29.49 7.01
N TRP A 609 -2.27 -29.44 8.35
CA TRP A 609 -1.08 -29.12 9.12
C TRP A 609 0.02 -30.19 8.99
N ASP A 610 -0.34 -31.47 8.89
CA ASP A 610 0.63 -32.54 8.62
C ASP A 610 1.24 -32.40 7.21
N VAL A 611 0.42 -32.04 6.23
CA VAL A 611 0.87 -31.73 4.87
C VAL A 611 1.86 -30.55 4.86
N ILE A 612 1.57 -29.49 5.61
CA ILE A 612 2.45 -28.32 5.72
C ILE A 612 3.77 -28.69 6.43
N LYS A 613 3.72 -29.41 7.55
CA LYS A 613 4.94 -29.85 8.27
C LYS A 613 5.84 -30.73 7.40
N ALA A 614 5.26 -31.55 6.52
CA ALA A 614 6.02 -32.35 5.58
C ALA A 614 6.76 -31.47 4.54
N ALA A 615 6.11 -30.40 4.07
CA ALA A 615 6.72 -29.45 3.13
C ALA A 615 7.68 -28.45 3.79
N PHE A 616 7.47 -28.16 5.08
CA PHE A 616 8.23 -27.21 5.90
C PHE A 616 8.65 -27.86 7.23
N PRO A 617 9.71 -28.69 7.23
CA PRO A 617 10.22 -29.28 8.47
C PRO A 617 10.57 -28.21 9.51
N GLY A 618 10.16 -28.41 10.76
CA GLY A 618 10.32 -27.42 11.83
C GLY A 618 9.23 -26.35 11.88
N ALA A 619 8.16 -26.47 11.08
CA ALA A 619 7.00 -25.58 11.17
C ALA A 619 6.33 -25.64 12.55
N VAL A 620 6.16 -24.47 13.16
CA VAL A 620 5.46 -24.30 14.43
C VAL A 620 4.29 -23.33 14.26
N LEU A 621 3.12 -23.72 14.78
CA LEU A 621 1.88 -22.92 14.71
C LEU A 621 1.75 -21.94 15.88
N TYR A 622 2.49 -22.21 16.96
CA TYR A 622 2.51 -21.44 18.19
C TYR A 622 3.95 -21.21 18.59
N TRP A 623 4.24 -19.99 18.99
CA TRP A 623 5.47 -19.57 19.61
C TRP A 623 5.06 -18.59 20.69
N ASP A 624 5.73 -18.66 21.83
CA ASP A 624 5.60 -17.58 22.80
C ASP A 624 6.43 -16.42 22.25
N ASP A 625 5.83 -15.23 22.23
CA ASP A 625 6.58 -14.00 22.06
C ASP A 625 7.40 -13.89 23.34
N GLY A 626 8.68 -14.28 23.27
CA GLY A 626 9.60 -14.19 24.39
C GLY A 626 9.60 -12.76 24.90
N ASN A 627 8.94 -12.55 26.03
CA ASN A 627 9.01 -11.36 26.85
C ASN A 627 10.00 -11.61 27.97
#